data_AF-A0A969MTQ5-F1
#
_entry.id   AF-A0A969MTQ5-F1
#
_cell.length_a   1.000
_cell.length_b   1.000
_cell.length_c   1.000
_cell.angle_alpha   90.00
_cell.angle_beta   90.00
_cell.angle_gamma   90.00
#
_symmetry.space_group_name_H-M   'P 1'
#
loop_
_entity.id
_entity.type
_entity.pdbx_description
1 polymer ?
#
loop_
_entity_poly.entity_id
_entity_poly.type
_entity_poly.pdbx_seq_one_letter_code
_entity_poly.pdbx_strand_id
1 'polypeptide(L)'
;MNPNWLPRLNPKMQKLRQQLLNDPYYRLKSGEEITIAVQLGIRIDANQATVDDWLRLPGLSIHQARMLVQLAQTGVKFYCVEDIAAALSLPAQRLKVLETILIFGYYDDESLDTITYVVNPNTATVDNLLKVPFIDSSLAQAVIDNRNQFGLYRNIVDFQKRLNLSGETLAQLMYYLRF
;
A
#
# COMPACT_ATOMS: atom_id res chain seq x y z
N MET A 1 -37.96 14.03 4.52
CA MET A 1 -38.23 12.64 4.94
C MET A 1 -37.29 11.74 4.17
N ASN A 2 -36.28 11.17 4.81
CA ASN A 2 -35.46 10.11 4.22
C ASN A 2 -35.57 8.90 5.16
N PRO A 3 -36.33 7.85 4.80
CA PRO A 3 -36.44 6.69 5.66
C PRO A 3 -35.16 5.87 5.51
N ASN A 4 -34.52 5.62 6.65
CA ASN A 4 -33.49 4.60 6.86
C ASN A 4 -33.89 3.28 6.16
N TRP A 5 -33.31 3.01 4.99
CA TRP A 5 -33.34 1.69 4.35
C TRP A 5 -32.10 0.90 4.74
N LEU A 6 -31.86 0.76 6.05
CA LEU A 6 -31.09 -0.36 6.55
C LEU A 6 -32.09 -1.49 6.78
N PRO A 7 -32.02 -2.63 6.06
CA PRO A 7 -32.88 -3.76 6.34
C PRO A 7 -32.73 -4.12 7.82
N ARG A 8 -33.85 -4.32 8.52
CA ARG A 8 -33.87 -4.66 9.95
C ARG A 8 -32.88 -5.79 10.20
N LEU A 9 -31.71 -5.46 10.74
CA LEU A 9 -30.67 -6.43 11.06
C LEU A 9 -31.30 -7.49 11.97
N ASN A 10 -31.21 -8.77 11.57
CA ASN A 10 -31.66 -9.91 12.36
C ASN A 10 -31.14 -9.77 13.81
N PRO A 11 -31.91 -10.06 14.87
CA PRO A 11 -31.49 -9.92 16.26
C PRO A 11 -30.09 -10.48 16.59
N LYS A 12 -29.69 -11.58 15.94
CA LYS A 12 -28.33 -12.15 16.05
C LYS A 12 -27.24 -11.15 15.60
N MET A 13 -27.51 -10.43 14.52
CA MET A 13 -26.63 -9.41 13.92
C MET A 13 -26.53 -8.17 14.80
N GLN A 14 -27.63 -7.76 15.43
CA GLN A 14 -27.63 -6.64 16.36
C GLN A 14 -26.81 -6.96 17.61
N LYS A 15 -26.94 -8.19 18.14
CA LYS A 15 -26.13 -8.66 19.27
C LYS A 15 -24.64 -8.71 18.91
N LEU A 16 -24.28 -9.26 17.74
CA LEU A 16 -22.89 -9.29 17.30
C LEU A 16 -22.32 -7.89 17.09
N ARG A 17 -23.10 -6.97 16.52
CA ARG A 17 -22.71 -5.56 16.41
C ARG A 17 -22.39 -4.95 17.78
N GLN A 18 -23.23 -5.20 18.78
CA GLN A 18 -22.98 -4.74 20.15
C GLN A 18 -21.71 -5.37 20.74
N GLN A 19 -21.45 -6.66 20.46
CA GLN A 19 -20.23 -7.32 20.90
C GLN A 19 -18.98 -6.69 20.26
N LEU A 20 -18.98 -6.49 18.95
CA LEU A 20 -17.86 -5.88 18.22
C LEU A 20 -17.59 -4.44 18.63
N LEU A 21 -18.61 -3.69 19.04
CA LEU A 21 -18.45 -2.32 19.53
C LEU A 21 -17.88 -2.26 20.96
N ASN A 22 -18.17 -3.27 21.79
CA ASN A 22 -17.77 -3.28 23.20
C ASN A 22 -16.52 -4.12 23.48
N ASP A 23 -16.09 -4.96 22.52
CA ASP A 23 -14.93 -5.84 22.64
C ASP A 23 -14.01 -5.70 21.41
N PRO A 24 -12.92 -4.92 21.51
CA PRO A 24 -11.97 -4.74 20.41
C PRO A 24 -11.22 -6.03 20.06
N TYR A 25 -11.18 -7.03 20.97
CA TYR A 25 -10.47 -8.30 20.79
C TYR A 25 -11.40 -9.45 20.41
N TYR A 26 -12.67 -9.17 20.10
CA TYR A 26 -13.63 -10.19 19.70
C TYR A 26 -13.11 -11.01 18.52
N ARG A 27 -13.09 -12.34 18.69
CA ARG A 27 -12.66 -13.29 17.66
C ARG A 27 -13.84 -13.69 16.79
N LEU A 28 -13.76 -13.30 15.52
CA LEU A 28 -14.75 -13.60 14.49
C LEU A 28 -14.76 -15.10 14.22
N LYS A 29 -15.96 -15.66 14.05
CA LYS A 29 -16.15 -17.12 13.95
C LYS A 29 -16.55 -17.58 12.55
N SER A 30 -17.02 -16.69 11.69
CA SER A 30 -17.53 -17.04 10.36
C SER A 30 -17.42 -15.88 9.36
N GLY A 31 -17.61 -16.20 8.08
CA GLY A 31 -17.69 -15.19 7.01
C GLY A 31 -18.84 -14.20 7.16
N GLU A 32 -19.95 -14.61 7.81
CA GLU A 32 -21.04 -13.69 8.16
C GLU A 32 -20.57 -12.64 9.16
N GLU A 33 -19.85 -13.06 10.21
CA GLU A 33 -19.31 -12.14 11.21
C GLU A 33 -18.28 -11.19 10.61
N ILE A 34 -17.44 -11.68 9.70
CA ILE A 34 -16.49 -10.87 8.93
C ILE A 34 -17.23 -9.80 8.13
N THR A 35 -18.28 -10.17 7.39
CA THR A 35 -19.06 -9.22 6.57
C THR A 35 -19.64 -8.10 7.44
N ILE A 36 -20.11 -8.41 8.64
CA ILE A 36 -20.67 -7.43 9.59
C ILE A 36 -19.58 -6.52 10.14
N ALA A 37 -18.44 -7.09 10.56
CA ALA A 37 -17.30 -6.32 11.02
C ALA A 37 -16.86 -5.31 9.94
N VAL A 38 -16.80 -5.76 8.69
CA VAL A 38 -16.49 -4.93 7.53
C VAL A 38 -17.50 -3.79 7.35
N GLN A 39 -18.81 -4.07 7.48
CA GLN A 39 -19.87 -3.05 7.42
C GLN A 39 -19.80 -2.03 8.56
N LEU A 40 -19.21 -2.41 9.70
CA LEU A 40 -18.96 -1.52 10.83
C LEU A 40 -17.66 -0.72 10.68
N GLY A 41 -16.95 -0.86 9.56
CA GLY A 41 -15.69 -0.16 9.30
C GLY A 41 -14.46 -0.84 9.88
N ILE A 42 -14.60 -2.03 10.46
CA ILE A 42 -13.45 -2.80 10.96
C ILE A 42 -12.65 -3.31 9.76
N ARG A 43 -11.35 -3.05 9.77
CA ARG A 43 -10.35 -3.57 8.83
C ARG A 43 -9.12 -3.98 9.62
N ILE A 44 -8.36 -4.93 9.08
CA ILE A 44 -7.08 -5.37 9.63
C ILE A 44 -6.03 -5.15 8.56
N ASP A 45 -5.04 -4.32 8.84
CA ASP A 45 -3.93 -4.12 7.92
C ASP A 45 -2.93 -5.26 8.04
N ALA A 46 -2.74 -6.03 6.97
CA ALA A 46 -1.87 -7.19 6.98
C ALA A 46 -0.40 -6.84 7.29
N ASN A 47 0.05 -5.63 6.93
CA ASN A 47 1.42 -5.17 7.10
C ASN A 47 1.64 -4.44 8.44
N GLN A 48 0.57 -4.10 9.17
CA GLN A 48 0.65 -3.47 10.51
C GLN A 48 -0.05 -4.24 11.63
N ALA A 49 -0.72 -5.36 11.31
CA ALA A 49 -1.50 -6.15 12.25
C ALA A 49 -0.64 -6.67 13.40
N THR A 50 -1.17 -6.54 14.61
CA THR A 50 -0.60 -7.19 15.80
C THR A 50 -0.98 -8.67 15.83
N VAL A 51 -0.37 -9.43 16.75
CA VAL A 51 -0.76 -10.83 16.98
C VAL A 51 -2.24 -10.93 17.37
N ASP A 52 -2.73 -10.00 18.19
CA ASP A 52 -4.14 -9.98 18.59
C ASP A 52 -5.07 -9.66 17.42
N ASP A 53 -4.68 -8.78 16.50
CA ASP A 53 -5.45 -8.51 15.28
C ASP A 53 -5.61 -9.77 14.43
N TRP A 54 -4.51 -10.50 14.20
CA TRP A 54 -4.56 -11.77 13.45
C TRP A 54 -5.43 -12.81 14.14
N LEU A 55 -5.43 -12.86 15.48
CA LEU A 55 -6.27 -13.80 16.24
C LEU A 55 -7.75 -13.44 16.21
N ARG A 56 -8.13 -12.24 15.78
CA ARG A 56 -9.54 -11.90 15.54
C ARG A 56 -10.08 -12.63 14.32
N LEU A 57 -9.22 -13.08 13.40
CA LEU A 57 -9.61 -13.78 12.19
C LEU A 57 -9.79 -15.28 12.42
N PRO A 58 -10.88 -15.89 11.89
CA PRO A 58 -11.09 -17.32 12.01
C PRO A 58 -10.05 -18.09 11.19
N GLY A 59 -9.66 -19.27 11.69
CA GLY A 59 -8.81 -20.21 10.96
C GLY A 59 -7.30 -19.95 11.07
N LEU A 60 -6.88 -18.97 11.87
CA LEU A 60 -5.47 -18.72 12.19
C LEU A 60 -5.13 -19.16 13.62
N SER A 61 -4.03 -19.89 13.77
CA SER A 61 -3.45 -20.22 15.07
C SER A 61 -2.56 -19.10 15.59
N ILE A 62 -2.28 -19.10 16.90
CA ILE A 62 -1.31 -18.17 17.52
C ILE A 62 0.08 -18.24 16.88
N HIS A 63 0.52 -19.42 16.46
CA HIS A 63 1.82 -19.60 15.82
C HIS A 63 1.86 -18.92 14.44
N GLN A 64 0.80 -19.08 13.65
CA GLN A 64 0.66 -18.43 12.35
C GLN A 64 0.58 -16.90 12.51
N ALA A 65 -0.21 -16.41 13.47
CA ALA A 65 -0.30 -14.99 13.77
C ALA A 65 1.07 -14.38 14.10
N ARG A 66 1.84 -15.02 14.99
CA ARG A 66 3.19 -14.57 15.34
C ARG A 66 4.15 -14.59 14.15
N MET A 67 4.08 -15.62 13.32
CA MET A 67 4.90 -15.74 12.12
C MET A 67 4.63 -14.62 11.11
N LEU A 68 3.36 -14.26 10.89
CA LEU A 68 3.00 -13.15 9.99
C LEU A 68 3.52 -11.81 10.51
N VAL A 69 3.41 -11.55 11.82
CA VAL A 69 3.98 -10.34 12.44
C VAL A 69 5.50 -10.30 12.27
N GLN A 70 6.19 -11.42 12.51
CA GLN A 70 7.63 -11.49 12.36
C GLN A 70 8.06 -11.25 10.91
N LEU A 71 7.36 -11.81 9.92
CA LEU A 71 7.65 -11.57 8.50
C LEU A 71 7.53 -10.08 8.15
N ALA A 72 6.42 -9.44 8.56
CA ALA A 72 6.22 -8.01 8.34
C ALA A 72 7.34 -7.16 8.99
N GLN A 73 7.74 -7.50 10.22
CA GLN A 73 8.83 -6.81 10.93
C GLN A 73 10.20 -6.99 10.28
N THR A 74 10.42 -8.06 9.52
CA THR A 74 11.65 -8.27 8.74
C THR A 74 11.64 -7.59 7.37
N GLY A 75 10.60 -6.80 7.06
CA GLY A 75 10.48 -6.05 5.80
C GLY A 75 9.71 -6.77 4.69
N VAL A 76 9.15 -7.97 4.95
CA VAL A 76 8.26 -8.62 3.99
C VAL A 76 6.96 -7.83 3.91
N LYS A 77 6.57 -7.40 2.71
CA LYS A 77 5.29 -6.74 2.45
C LYS A 77 4.32 -7.73 1.82
N PHE A 78 3.12 -7.81 2.36
CA PHE A 78 2.00 -8.54 1.79
C PHE A 78 1.17 -7.59 0.92
N TYR A 79 0.86 -8.01 -0.31
CA TYR A 79 0.07 -7.25 -1.26
C TYR A 79 -1.32 -7.86 -1.48
N CYS A 80 -1.48 -9.14 -1.16
CA CYS A 80 -2.76 -9.83 -1.27
C CYS A 80 -2.88 -11.00 -0.29
N VAL A 81 -4.07 -11.62 -0.26
CA VAL A 81 -4.36 -12.76 0.61
C VAL A 81 -3.58 -14.01 0.18
N GLU A 82 -3.22 -14.11 -1.10
CA GLU A 82 -2.37 -15.17 -1.64
C GLU A 82 -0.96 -15.13 -1.03
N ASP A 83 -0.41 -13.95 -0.76
CA ASP A 83 0.89 -13.82 -0.09
C ASP A 83 0.85 -14.36 1.34
N ILE A 84 -0.24 -14.07 2.06
CA ILE A 84 -0.49 -14.63 3.40
C ILE A 84 -0.60 -16.16 3.31
N ALA A 85 -1.33 -16.67 2.32
CA ALA A 85 -1.48 -18.10 2.12
C ALA A 85 -0.12 -18.78 1.84
N ALA A 86 0.71 -18.18 0.98
CA ALA A 86 2.05 -18.64 0.67
C ALA A 86 2.95 -18.63 1.92
N ALA A 87 2.95 -17.54 2.69
CA ALA A 87 3.71 -17.43 3.94
C ALA A 87 3.31 -18.50 4.98
N LEU A 88 2.03 -18.87 5.02
CA LEU A 88 1.51 -19.90 5.93
C LEU A 88 1.58 -21.33 5.35
N SER A 89 2.08 -21.51 4.13
CA SER A 89 2.04 -22.78 3.39
C SER A 89 0.62 -23.37 3.30
N LEU A 90 -0.38 -22.52 3.03
CA LEU A 90 -1.79 -22.88 2.91
C LEU A 90 -2.31 -22.66 1.48
N PRO A 91 -3.34 -23.41 1.04
CA PRO A 91 -4.09 -23.06 -0.16
C PRO A 91 -4.80 -21.70 0.02
N ALA A 92 -4.66 -20.79 -0.95
CA ALA A 92 -5.28 -19.46 -0.90
C ALA A 92 -6.81 -19.50 -0.69
N GLN A 93 -7.48 -20.53 -1.23
CA GLN A 93 -8.92 -20.72 -1.05
C GLN A 93 -9.35 -20.80 0.43
N ARG A 94 -8.48 -21.26 1.34
CA ARG A 94 -8.77 -21.29 2.78
C ARG A 94 -8.87 -19.90 3.39
N LEU A 95 -8.14 -18.94 2.84
CA LEU A 95 -8.09 -17.57 3.34
C LEU A 95 -9.01 -16.62 2.56
N LYS A 96 -9.69 -17.09 1.51
CA LYS A 96 -10.54 -16.26 0.64
C LYS A 96 -11.60 -15.45 1.42
N VAL A 97 -12.14 -16.01 2.50
CA VAL A 97 -13.10 -15.33 3.37
C VAL A 97 -12.52 -14.09 4.08
N LEU A 98 -11.20 -14.05 4.28
CA LEU A 98 -10.49 -12.96 4.95
C LEU A 98 -10.20 -11.76 4.04
N GLU A 99 -10.29 -11.95 2.71
CA GLU A 99 -9.97 -10.93 1.71
C GLU A 99 -10.75 -9.62 1.92
N THR A 100 -12.00 -9.71 2.40
CA THR A 100 -12.87 -8.52 2.56
C THR A 100 -12.56 -7.67 3.80
N ILE A 101 -11.88 -8.24 4.80
CA ILE A 101 -11.53 -7.56 6.06
C ILE A 101 -10.06 -7.14 6.09
N LEU A 102 -9.21 -7.85 5.36
CA LEU A 102 -7.80 -7.49 5.21
C LEU A 102 -7.64 -6.27 4.31
N ILE A 103 -6.75 -5.37 4.71
CA ILE A 103 -6.23 -4.30 3.85
C ILE A 103 -4.74 -4.53 3.68
N PHE A 104 -4.26 -4.26 2.47
CA PHE A 104 -2.85 -4.39 2.09
C PHE A 104 -2.35 -2.99 1.77
N GLY A 105 -2.06 -2.24 2.84
CA GLY A 105 -1.56 -0.87 2.72
C GLY A 105 -0.16 -0.85 2.11
N TYR A 106 0.08 0.14 1.25
CA TYR A 106 1.42 0.51 0.84
C TYR A 106 2.00 1.46 1.89
N TYR A 107 3.11 1.05 2.48
CA TYR A 107 3.87 1.84 3.44
C TYR A 107 5.25 2.04 2.84
N ASP A 108 5.53 3.27 2.45
CA ASP A 108 6.86 3.66 2.01
C ASP A 108 7.76 3.64 3.25
N ASP A 109 8.63 2.63 3.36
CA ASP A 109 9.60 2.54 4.46
C ASP A 109 10.65 3.67 4.33
N GLU A 110 10.79 4.27 3.14
CA GLU A 110 11.54 5.49 2.91
C GLU A 110 10.58 6.68 2.88
N SER A 111 10.39 7.35 4.02
CA SER A 111 9.50 8.50 4.10
C SER A 111 9.75 9.49 2.94
N LEU A 112 8.71 9.89 2.22
CA LEU A 112 8.81 11.00 1.27
C LEU A 112 9.32 12.30 1.93
N ASP A 113 9.22 12.38 3.26
CA ASP A 113 9.80 13.44 4.10
C ASP A 113 11.33 13.54 4.02
N THR A 114 12.03 12.50 3.53
CA THR A 114 13.48 12.54 3.29
C THR A 114 13.87 13.17 1.95
N ILE A 115 12.92 13.43 1.05
CA ILE A 115 13.22 14.08 -0.25
C ILE A 115 13.38 15.59 -0.03
N THR A 116 14.60 16.02 0.28
CA THR A 116 14.92 17.43 0.52
C THR A 116 15.39 18.17 -0.74
N TYR A 117 15.65 17.45 -1.84
CA TYR A 117 16.26 18.03 -3.04
C TYR A 117 15.41 17.76 -4.28
N VAL A 118 14.75 18.81 -4.75
CA VAL A 118 13.89 18.79 -5.94
C VAL A 118 14.44 19.79 -6.96
N VAL A 119 14.51 19.38 -8.22
CA VAL A 119 15.11 20.18 -9.29
C VAL A 119 14.15 20.36 -10.46
N ASN A 120 14.22 21.53 -11.11
CA ASN A 120 13.54 21.75 -12.37
C ASN A 120 14.47 21.43 -13.55
N PRO A 121 14.19 20.37 -14.35
CA PRO A 121 15.06 19.97 -15.45
C PRO A 121 15.11 20.99 -16.60
N ASN A 122 14.18 21.94 -16.66
CA ASN A 122 14.20 23.04 -17.64
C ASN A 122 15.25 24.11 -17.31
N THR A 123 15.68 24.21 -16.06
CA THR A 123 16.62 25.26 -15.60
C THR A 123 17.86 24.71 -14.87
N ALA A 124 17.86 23.43 -14.50
CA ALA A 124 18.97 22.78 -13.81
C ALA A 124 20.30 22.87 -14.59
N THR A 125 21.41 23.00 -13.88
CA THR A 125 22.75 22.73 -14.44
C THR A 125 23.05 21.23 -14.40
N VAL A 126 24.11 20.78 -15.08
CA VAL A 126 24.61 19.39 -14.97
C VAL A 126 24.88 19.04 -13.50
N ASP A 127 25.56 19.93 -12.76
CA ASP A 127 25.85 19.73 -11.34
C ASP A 127 24.59 19.62 -10.46
N ASN A 128 23.51 20.32 -10.82
CA ASN A 128 22.25 20.20 -10.11
C ASN A 128 21.57 18.86 -10.38
N LEU A 129 21.67 18.35 -11.62
CA LEU A 129 21.11 17.06 -12.01
C LEU A 129 21.90 15.89 -11.41
N LEU A 130 23.22 15.99 -11.32
CA LEU A 130 24.08 14.98 -10.70
C LEU A 130 23.85 14.79 -9.18
N LYS A 131 23.19 15.75 -8.53
CA LYS A 131 22.76 15.62 -7.12
C LYS A 131 21.47 14.82 -6.96
N VAL A 132 20.73 14.58 -8.04
CA VAL A 132 19.49 13.80 -8.01
C VAL A 132 19.86 12.32 -8.01
N PRO A 133 19.37 11.52 -7.03
CA PRO A 133 19.52 10.07 -7.06
C PRO A 133 19.06 9.50 -8.41
N PHE A 134 19.76 8.49 -8.90
CA PHE A 134 19.45 7.81 -10.17
C PHE A 134 19.70 8.64 -11.45
N ILE A 135 20.24 9.86 -11.36
CA ILE A 135 20.76 10.61 -12.52
C ILE A 135 22.29 10.49 -12.55
N ASP A 136 22.81 9.79 -13.56
CA ASP A 136 24.25 9.75 -13.85
C ASP A 136 24.66 10.87 -14.83
N SER A 137 25.97 10.98 -15.10
CA SER A 137 26.50 12.00 -16.01
C SER A 137 25.95 11.88 -17.43
N SER A 138 25.65 10.66 -17.90
CA SER A 138 25.10 10.42 -19.23
C SER A 138 23.68 10.98 -19.34
N LEU A 139 22.83 10.66 -18.38
CA LEU A 139 21.46 11.15 -18.32
C LEU A 139 21.45 12.66 -18.07
N ALA A 140 22.29 13.19 -17.18
CA ALA A 140 22.38 14.63 -16.95
C ALA A 140 22.72 15.39 -18.24
N GLN A 141 23.70 14.91 -19.02
CA GLN A 141 24.06 15.53 -20.29
C GLN A 141 22.92 15.41 -21.31
N ALA A 142 22.29 14.23 -21.41
CA ALA A 142 21.15 14.02 -22.30
C ALA A 142 19.98 14.97 -22.01
N VAL A 143 19.71 15.28 -20.74
CA VAL A 143 18.70 16.27 -20.33
C VAL A 143 19.04 17.66 -20.87
N ILE A 144 20.29 18.09 -20.71
CA ILE A 144 20.74 19.42 -21.16
C ILE A 144 20.71 19.53 -22.68
N ASP A 145 21.25 18.54 -23.38
CA ASP A 145 21.31 18.52 -24.84
C ASP A 145 19.89 18.52 -25.43
N ASN A 146 19.02 17.67 -24.89
CA ASN A 146 17.67 17.51 -25.39
C ASN A 146 16.82 18.78 -25.16
N ARG A 147 16.92 19.46 -24.01
CA ARG A 147 16.18 20.72 -23.79
C ARG A 147 16.72 21.88 -24.63
N ASN A 148 18.02 21.90 -24.91
CA ASN A 148 18.63 22.90 -25.79
C ASN A 148 18.21 22.70 -27.25
N GLN A 149 18.10 21.44 -27.69
CA GLN A 149 17.77 21.10 -29.07
C GLN A 149 16.27 21.20 -29.38
N PHE A 150 15.41 20.74 -28.46
CA PHE A 150 13.96 20.60 -28.72
C PHE A 150 13.09 21.50 -27.83
N GLY A 151 13.70 22.40 -27.06
CA GLY A 151 13.02 23.31 -26.15
C GLY A 151 12.67 22.69 -24.79
N LEU A 152 12.02 23.47 -23.94
CA LEU A 152 11.68 23.05 -22.57
C LEU A 152 10.73 21.85 -22.53
N TYR A 153 10.88 21.00 -21.53
CA TYR A 153 9.97 19.90 -21.23
C TYR A 153 8.65 20.44 -20.68
N ARG A 154 7.53 19.95 -21.22
CA ARG A 154 6.19 20.37 -20.78
C ARG A 154 5.77 19.76 -19.44
N ASN A 155 6.15 18.51 -19.23
CA ASN A 155 5.83 17.73 -18.04
C ASN A 155 6.69 16.46 -18.02
N ILE A 156 6.52 15.65 -16.97
CA ILE A 156 7.26 14.40 -16.77
C ILE A 156 7.05 13.36 -17.88
N VAL A 157 5.89 13.35 -18.54
CA VAL A 157 5.62 12.43 -19.66
C VAL A 157 6.38 12.84 -20.92
N ASP A 158 6.44 14.15 -21.19
CA ASP A 158 7.27 14.70 -22.27
C ASP A 158 8.76 14.41 -22.03
N PHE A 159 9.23 14.61 -20.79
CA PHE A 159 10.58 14.27 -20.34
C PHE A 159 10.90 12.78 -20.56
N GLN A 160 10.01 11.88 -20.11
CA GLN A 160 10.17 10.44 -20.30
C GLN A 160 10.32 10.07 -21.78
N LYS A 161 9.42 10.55 -22.63
CA LYS A 161 9.40 10.21 -24.05
C LYS A 161 10.63 10.72 -24.78
N ARG A 162 11.00 11.99 -24.53
CA ARG A 162 12.12 12.63 -25.22
C ARG A 162 13.48 12.03 -24.83
N LEU A 163 13.61 11.50 -23.63
CA LEU A 163 14.82 10.84 -23.14
C LEU A 163 14.74 9.31 -23.21
N ASN A 164 13.64 8.76 -23.75
CA ASN A 164 13.40 7.32 -23.87
C ASN A 164 13.62 6.55 -22.55
N LEU A 165 13.11 7.10 -21.44
CA LEU A 165 13.29 6.50 -20.11
C LEU A 165 12.29 5.35 -19.87
N SER A 166 12.76 4.31 -19.19
CA SER A 166 11.90 3.23 -18.70
C SER A 166 10.89 3.75 -17.67
N GLY A 167 9.78 3.04 -17.49
CA GLY A 167 8.80 3.37 -16.46
C GLY A 167 9.38 3.30 -15.04
N GLU A 168 10.31 2.37 -14.80
CA GLU A 168 11.01 2.20 -13.51
C GLU A 168 11.90 3.39 -13.19
N THR A 169 12.74 3.83 -14.15
CA THR A 169 13.59 5.02 -13.97
C THR A 169 12.74 6.26 -13.77
N LEU A 170 11.64 6.42 -14.52
CA LEU A 170 10.74 7.55 -14.32
C LEU A 170 10.09 7.52 -12.93
N ALA A 171 9.76 6.33 -12.42
CA ALA A 171 9.16 6.17 -11.11
C ALA A 171 10.08 6.59 -9.98
N GLN A 172 11.39 6.37 -10.11
CA GLN A 172 12.37 6.88 -9.17
C GLN A 172 12.55 8.40 -9.28
N LEU A 173 12.61 8.93 -10.51
CA LEU A 173 12.85 10.35 -10.75
C LEU A 173 11.64 11.26 -10.43
N MET A 174 10.41 10.74 -10.43
CA MET A 174 9.20 11.57 -10.26
C MET A 174 9.15 12.32 -8.92
N TYR A 175 9.85 11.80 -7.92
CA TYR A 175 10.00 12.41 -6.61
C TYR A 175 10.90 13.64 -6.60
N TYR A 176 11.86 13.71 -7.52
CA TYR A 176 12.92 14.72 -7.55
C TYR A 176 12.73 15.80 -8.62
N LEU A 177 11.76 15.63 -9.54
CA LEU A 177 11.58 16.54 -10.67
C LEU A 177 10.31 17.41 -10.54
N ARG A 178 10.43 18.69 -10.88
CA ARG A 178 9.32 19.66 -11.01
C ARG A 178 9.49 20.50 -12.27
N PHE A 179 8.49 20.53 -13.14
CA PHE A 179 8.59 21.12 -14.48
C PHE A 179 8.14 22.58 -14.52
#